data_AF-A0A841TB11-F1
#
_entry.id   AF-A0A841TB11-F1
#
_cell.length_a   1.000
_cell.length_b   1.000
_cell.length_c   1.000
_cell.angle_alpha   90.00
_cell.angle_beta   90.00
_cell.angle_gamma   90.00
#
_symmetry.space_group_name_H-M   'P 1'
#
loop_
_entity.id
_entity.type
_entity.pdbx_description
1 polymer ?
#
loop_
_entity_poly.entity_id
_entity_poly.type
_entity_poly.pdbx_seq_one_letter_code
_entity_poly.pdbx_strand_id
1 'polypeptide(L)' 'MTRQYAIDLAKRLYRDNRQSYYVVEDSMTQEYRVVEKPEVEKERLNRYVIFSIEWDDDE' A
#
# COMPACT_ATOMS: atom_id res chain seq x y z
N MET A 1 -8.45 4.71 -10.54
CA MET A 1 -6.96 4.86 -10.45
C MET A 1 -6.32 3.69 -11.21
N THR A 2 -5.12 3.80 -11.79
CA THR A 2 -4.46 2.61 -12.39
C THR A 2 -3.54 1.94 -11.37
N ARG A 3 -3.32 0.62 -11.53
CA ARG A 3 -2.37 -0.14 -10.70
C ARG A 3 -0.99 0.53 -10.63
N GLN A 4 -0.46 0.94 -11.78
CA GLN A 4 0.86 1.55 -11.87
C GLN A 4 0.89 2.88 -11.11
N TYR A 5 -0.14 3.73 -11.27
CA TYR A 5 -0.23 4.99 -10.54
C TYR A 5 -0.28 4.79 -9.02
N ALA A 6 -1.02 3.79 -8.53
CA ALA A 6 -1.08 3.50 -7.09
C ALA A 6 0.27 3.03 -6.52
N ILE A 7 1.04 2.24 -7.30
CA ILE A 7 2.40 1.84 -6.93
C ILE A 7 3.35 3.04 -6.90
N ASP A 8 3.30 3.91 -7.91
CA ASP A 8 4.14 5.11 -7.94
C ASP A 8 3.81 6.08 -6.80
N LEU A 9 2.53 6.19 -6.44
CA LEU A 9 2.08 6.95 -5.27
C LEU A 9 2.62 6.36 -3.96
N ALA A 10 2.51 5.04 -3.76
CA ALA A 10 3.04 4.36 -2.57
C ALA A 10 4.55 4.59 -2.41
N LYS A 11 5.32 4.51 -3.51
CA LYS A 11 6.76 4.80 -3.51
C LYS A 11 7.07 6.25 -3.18
N ARG A 12 6.26 7.20 -3.65
CA ARG A 12 6.43 8.62 -3.33
C ARG A 12 6.18 8.87 -1.84
N LEU A 13 5.07 8.35 -1.31
CA LEU A 13 4.70 8.47 0.10
C LEU A 13 5.77 7.85 1.01
N TYR A 14 6.31 6.69 0.64
CA TYR A 14 7.42 6.07 1.34
C TYR A 14 8.66 6.98 1.40
N ARG A 15 9.03 7.63 0.29
CA ARG A 15 10.20 8.54 0.25
C ARG A 15 10.01 9.78 1.12
N ASP A 16 8.80 10.33 1.16
CA ASP A 16 8.48 11.51 1.95
C ASP A 16 8.39 11.20 3.46
N ASN A 17 7.79 10.07 3.84
CA ASN A 17 7.43 9.78 5.24
C ASN A 17 8.26 8.68 5.91
N ARG A 18 9.08 7.92 5.15
CA ARG A 18 9.84 6.74 5.64
C ARG A 18 8.97 5.77 6.43
N GLN A 19 7.80 5.42 5.87
CA GLN A 19 6.83 4.54 6.51
C GLN A 19 6.34 3.48 5.52
N SER A 20 5.90 2.33 6.02
CA SER A 20 5.38 1.24 5.19
C SER A 20 4.02 1.55 4.57
N TYR A 21 3.92 1.39 3.26
CA TYR A 21 2.68 1.58 2.48
C TYR A 21 2.37 0.33 1.66
N TYR A 22 1.07 0.08 1.47
CA TYR A 22 0.54 -1.08 0.77
C TYR A 22 -0.46 -0.60 -0.28
N VAL A 23 -0.41 -1.21 -1.44
CA VAL A 23 -1.41 -1.02 -2.50
C VAL A 23 -2.35 -2.21 -2.44
N VAL A 24 -3.62 -1.94 -2.21
CA VAL A 24 -4.68 -2.95 -2.21
C VAL A 24 -5.59 -2.77 -3.41
N GLU A 25 -5.97 -3.89 -4.01
CA GLU A 25 -6.95 -3.96 -5.09
C GLU A 25 -8.29 -4.42 -4.51
N ASP A 26 -9.33 -3.62 -4.69
CA ASP A 26 -10.68 -4.04 -4.41
C ASP A 26 -11.24 -4.85 -5.60
N SER A 27 -11.39 -6.15 -5.41
CA SER A 27 -11.80 -7.04 -6.50
C SER A 27 -13.25 -6.84 -6.96
N MET A 28 -14.09 -6.13 -6.19
CA MET A 28 -15.48 -5.85 -6.58
C MET A 28 -15.57 -4.62 -7.50
N THR A 29 -14.77 -3.60 -7.22
CA THR A 29 -14.80 -2.31 -7.90
C THR A 29 -13.65 -2.13 -8.90
N GLN A 30 -12.66 -3.03 -8.90
CA GLN A 30 -11.40 -2.91 -9.65
C GLN A 30 -10.64 -1.62 -9.32
N GLU A 31 -10.84 -1.09 -8.10
CA GLU A 31 -10.17 0.11 -7.63
C GLU A 31 -8.88 -0.22 -6.88
N TYR A 32 -7.91 0.68 -6.99
CA TYR A 32 -6.63 0.59 -6.29
C TYR A 32 -6.54 1.71 -5.27
N ARG A 33 -6.23 1.36 -4.02
CA ARG A 33 -6.00 2.33 -2.95
C ARG A 33 -4.65 2.07 -2.27
N VAL A 34 -4.01 3.14 -1.82
CA VAL A 34 -2.77 3.09 -1.04
C VAL A 34 -3.14 3.28 0.42
N VAL A 35 -2.70 2.35 1.26
CA VAL A 35 -3.06 2.27 2.67
C VAL A 35 -1.81 2.01 3.50
N GLU A 36 -1.81 2.47 4.75
CA GLU A 36 -0.69 2.25 5.68
C GLU A 36 -0.77 0.86 6.34
N LYS A 37 0.36 0.36 6.86
CA LYS A 37 0.43 -0.90 7.63
C LYS A 37 -0.70 -1.08 8.66
N PRO A 38 -0.96 -0.12 9.58
CA PRO A 38 -2.00 -0.29 10.59
C PRO A 38 -3.40 -0.45 10.00
N GLU A 39 -3.70 0.17 8.85
CA GLU A 39 -4.99 0.04 8.20
C GLU A 39 -5.16 -1.34 7.57
N VAL A 40 -4.12 -1.84 6.91
CA VAL A 40 -4.09 -3.20 6.35
C VAL A 40 -4.35 -4.26 7.41
N GLU A 41 -3.69 -4.14 8.57
CA GLU A 41 -3.85 -5.09 9.68
C GLU A 41 -5.23 -5.01 10.33
N LYS A 42 -5.73 -3.78 10.56
CA LYS A 42 -7.06 -3.53 11.15
C LYS A 42 -8.19 -4.05 10.27
N GLU A 43 -8.12 -3.79 8.97
CA GLU A 43 -9.14 -4.18 7.99
C GLU A 43 -8.91 -5.58 7.39
N ARG A 44 -7.83 -6.29 7.80
CA ARG A 44 -7.44 -7.61 7.30
C ARG A 44 -7.31 -7.64 5.77
N LEU A 45 -6.71 -6.60 5.21
CA LEU A 45 -6.60 -6.40 3.76
C LEU A 45 -5.44 -7.16 3.12
N ASN A 46 -4.66 -7.93 3.89
CA ASN A 46 -3.47 -8.64 3.39
C ASN A 46 -3.76 -9.48 2.13
N ARG A 47 -4.96 -10.07 2.04
CA ARG A 47 -5.38 -10.87 0.87
C ARG A 47 -5.62 -10.07 -0.41
N TYR A 48 -5.74 -8.76 -0.29
CA TYR A 48 -6.00 -7.81 -1.38
C TYR A 48 -4.77 -6.97 -1.72
N VAL A 49 -3.66 -7.14 -1.00
CA VAL A 49 -2.41 -6.42 -1.25
C VAL A 49 -1.79 -6.94 -2.54
N ILE A 50 -1.53 -6.03 -3.48
CA ILE A 50 -0.87 -6.33 -4.76
C ILE A 50 0.56 -5.77 -4.86
N PHE A 51 0.93 -4.89 -3.93
CA PHE A 51 2.26 -4.32 -3.79
C PHE A 51 2.44 -3.79 -2.36
N SER A 52 3.61 -3.98 -1.77
CA SER A 52 3.99 -3.40 -0.48
C SER A 52 5.40 -2.82 -0.56
N ILE A 53 5.62 -1.73 0.18
CA ILE A 53 6.95 -1.23 0.50
C ILE A 53 7.03 -1.15 2.01
N GLU A 54 7.93 -1.95 2.57
CA GLU A 54 8.15 -1.98 4.02
C GLU A 54 9.41 -1.17 4.32
N TRP A 55 9.29 -0.30 5.31
CA TRP A 55 10.45 0.34 5.89
C TRP A 55 10.99 -0.61 6.96
N ASP A 56 12.05 -1.34 6.61
CA ASP A 56 12.89 -2.03 7.59
C ASP A 56 13.80 -0.97 8.22
N ASP A 57 13.44 -0.56 9.43
CA ASP A 57 14.41 0.05 10.35
C ASP A 57 15.28 -1.08 10.90
N ASP A 58 16.15 -1.61 10.04
CA ASP A 58 17.25 -2.46 10.47
C ASP A 58 18.27 -1.54 11.19
N GLU A 59 17.96 -1.18 12.44
CA GLU A 59 18.91 -0.74 13.46
C GLU A 59 19.28 -1.90 14.40
#